data_AF-A0AAJ4BBB1-F1
#
_entry.id   AF-A0AAJ4BBB1-F1
#
_cell.length_a   1.000
_cell.length_b   1.000
_cell.length_c   1.000
_cell.angle_alpha   90.00
_cell.angle_beta   90.00
_cell.angle_gamma   90.00
#
_symmetry.space_group_name_H-M   'P 1'
#
loop_
_entity.id
_entity.type
_entity.pdbx_description
1 polymer ?
#
loop_
_entity_poly.entity_id
_entity_poly.type
_entity_poly.pdbx_seq_one_letter_code
_entity_poly.pdbx_strand_id
1 'polypeptide(L)' 'MPYIVINSSNAFDPLNLMEFATADEADSKARELLASQPQAVVRTAQLLNTYSAKVTVKVEAVPEIVPAADE' A
#
# COMPACT_ATOMS: atom_id res chain seq x y z
N MET A 1 16.69 8.78 -6.52
CA MET A 1 16.38 7.34 -6.32
C MET A 1 15.49 7.27 -5.10
N PRO A 2 14.27 6.73 -5.20
CA PRO A 2 13.31 6.78 -4.10
C PRO A 2 13.69 5.85 -2.94
N TYR A 3 13.27 6.22 -1.75
CA TYR A 3 13.43 5.47 -0.51
C TYR A 3 12.05 5.15 0.06
N ILE A 4 11.92 4.04 0.79
CA ILE A 4 10.70 3.68 1.51
C ILE A 4 11.00 3.43 2.98
N VAL A 5 9.96 3.55 3.78
CA VAL A 5 9.95 3.12 5.17
C VAL A 5 9.01 1.92 5.28
N ILE A 6 9.51 0.83 5.85
CA ILE A 6 8.76 -0.41 6.04
C ILE A 6 8.53 -0.62 7.53
N ASN A 7 7.28 -0.46 7.96
CA ASN A 7 6.82 -0.92 9.26
C ASN A 7 6.53 -2.43 9.18
N SER A 8 7.45 -3.23 9.71
CA SER A 8 7.31 -4.70 9.70
C SER A 8 6.41 -5.22 10.82
N SER A 9 6.06 -4.38 11.78
CA SER A 9 5.10 -4.70 12.84
C SER A 9 3.65 -4.45 12.41
N ASN A 10 3.43 -3.66 11.36
CA ASN A 10 2.11 -3.42 10.77
C ASN A 10 2.19 -3.34 9.24
N ALA A 11 1.75 -4.41 8.56
CA ALA A 11 1.74 -4.47 7.11
C ALA A 11 0.77 -3.47 6.45
N PHE A 12 -0.26 -3.02 7.17
CA PHE A 12 -1.26 -2.07 6.67
C PHE A 12 -0.92 -0.61 6.97
N ASP A 13 0.28 -0.34 7.47
CA ASP A 13 0.73 1.02 7.72
C ASP A 13 0.79 1.81 6.39
N PRO A 14 0.11 2.97 6.27
CA PRO A 14 0.15 3.78 5.06
C PRO A 14 1.56 4.20 4.65
N LEU A 15 2.47 4.28 5.61
CA LEU A 15 3.87 4.64 5.38
C LEU A 15 4.59 3.62 4.48
N ASN A 16 4.13 2.36 4.49
CA ASN A 16 4.67 1.30 3.62
C ASN A 16 4.42 1.55 2.13
N LEU A 17 3.48 2.45 1.79
CA LEU A 17 3.10 2.80 0.42
C LEU A 17 3.68 4.16 -0.03
N MET A 18 4.42 4.85 0.83
CA MET A 18 4.98 6.17 0.54
C MET A 18 6.42 6.07 0.07
N GLU A 19 6.71 6.73 -1.05
CA GLU A 19 8.07 6.89 -1.56
C GLU A 19 8.62 8.28 -1.19
N PHE A 20 9.85 8.31 -0.70
CA PHE A 20 10.58 9.51 -0.29
C PHE A 20 11.70 9.82 -1.28
N ALA A 21 11.98 11.11 -1.48
CA ALA A 21 13.00 11.53 -2.43
C ALA A 21 14.43 11.31 -1.91
N THR A 22 14.60 11.35 -0.58
CA THR A 22 15.90 11.30 0.10
C THR A 22 15.93 10.29 1.24
N ALA A 23 17.12 9.81 1.58
CA ALA A 23 17.32 8.91 2.72
C ALA A 23 17.00 9.60 4.05
N ASP A 24 17.38 10.87 4.20
CA ASP A 24 17.16 11.65 5.43
C ASP A 24 15.68 11.87 5.71
N GLU A 25 14.87 12.08 4.67
CA GLU A 25 13.42 12.21 4.79
C GLU A 25 12.77 10.89 5.22
N ALA A 26 13.17 9.76 4.60
CA ALA A 26 12.71 8.43 4.99
C ALA A 26 13.11 8.09 6.44
N ASP A 27 14.34 8.40 6.86
CA ASP A 27 14.81 8.16 8.22
C ASP A 27 14.08 9.03 9.25
N SER A 28 13.83 10.30 8.92
CA SER A 28 13.04 11.20 9.78
C SER A 28 11.64 10.63 10.01
N LYS A 29 10.98 10.12 8.96
CA LYS A 29 9.67 9.47 9.08
C LYS A 29 9.72 8.14 9.82
N ALA A 30 10.77 7.35 9.66
CA ALA A 30 10.96 6.13 10.44
C ALA A 30 11.09 6.43 11.94
N ARG A 31 11.80 7.50 12.31
CA ARG A 31 11.94 7.94 13.71
C ARG A 31 10.64 8.50 14.29
N GLU A 32 9.90 9.30 13.52
CA GLU A 32 8.57 9.78 13.92
C GLU A 32 7.62 8.60 14.20
N LEU A 33 7.64 7.59 13.33
CA LEU A 33 6.83 6.40 13.50
C LEU A 33 7.23 5.62 14.76
N LEU A 34 8.53 5.40 14.97
CA LEU A 34 9.04 4.70 16.15
C LEU A 34 8.72 5.46 17.44
N ALA A 35 8.73 6.80 17.42
CA ALA A 35 8.31 7.62 18.57
C ALA A 35 6.82 7.42 18.90
N SER A 36 5.97 7.28 17.88
CA SER A 36 4.53 7.01 18.06
C SER A 36 4.23 5.55 18.44
N GLN A 37 5.06 4.61 17.98
CA GLN A 37 4.89 3.17 18.16
C GLN A 37 6.22 2.54 18.59
N PRO A 38 6.62 2.64 19.87
CA PRO A 38 7.94 2.20 20.34
C PRO A 38 8.22 0.70 20.17
N GLN A 39 7.17 -0.11 20.07
CA GLN A 39 7.24 -1.55 19.83
C GLN A 39 7.28 -1.94 18.34
N ALA A 40 7.19 -0.96 17.44
CA ALA A 40 7.24 -1.21 16.00
C ALA A 40 8.68 -1.45 15.52
N VAL A 41 8.84 -2.38 14.59
CA VAL A 41 10.11 -2.62 13.90
C VAL A 41 10.04 -1.92 12.55
N VAL A 42 10.76 -0.81 12.43
CA VAL A 42 10.75 0.05 11.25
C VAL A 42 12.10 -0.02 10.54
N ARG A 43 12.08 -0.12 9.21
CA ARG A 43 13.29 -0.21 8.36
C ARG A 43 13.22 0.80 7.24
N THR A 44 14.35 1.42 6.91
CA THR A 44 14.49 2.26 5.71
C THR A 44 15.16 1.44 4.61
N ALA A 45 14.67 1.57 3.38
CA ALA A 45 15.23 0.85 2.23
C ALA A 45 15.26 1.75 0.99
N GLN A 46 16.25 1.51 0.12
CA GLN A 46 16.35 2.14 -1.18
C GLN A 46 15.61 1.29 -2.24
N LEU A 47 14.82 1.92 -3.09
CA LEU A 47 14.14 1.24 -4.19
C LEU A 47 15.11 1.01 -5.35
N LEU A 48 15.21 -0.25 -5.78
CA LEU A 48 16.02 -0.64 -6.93
C LEU A 48 15.18 -0.76 -8.20
N ASN A 49 14.02 -1.41 -8.13
CA ASN A 49 13.14 -1.66 -9.26
C ASN A 49 11.68 -1.60 -8.82
N THR A 50 10.81 -1.07 -9.69
CA THR A 50 9.35 -1.09 -9.50
C THR A 50 8.72 -1.85 -10.66
N TYR A 51 7.93 -2.88 -10.34
CA TYR A 51 7.22 -3.68 -11.33
C TYR A 51 5.73 -3.37 -11.27
N SER A 52 5.10 -3.10 -12.42
CA SER A 52 3.65 -2.89 -12.50
C SER A 52 3.05 -3.67 -13.66
N ALA A 53 1.84 -4.20 -13.47
CA ALA A 53 1.08 -4.91 -14.48
C ALA A 53 -0.11 -4.06 -14.94
N LYS A 54 -0.38 -4.01 -16.25
CA LYS A 54 -1.61 -3.45 -16.79
C LYS A 54 -2.64 -4.57 -16.92
N VAL A 55 -3.75 -4.47 -16.21
CA VAL A 55 -4.86 -5.43 -16.28
C VAL A 55 -6.05 -4.75 -16.95
N THR A 56 -6.65 -5.41 -17.95
CA THR A 56 -7.91 -4.98 -18.54
C THR A 56 -9.06 -5.61 -17.78
N VAL A 57 -9.86 -4.79 -17.10
CA VAL A 57 -11.05 -5.23 -16.36
C VAL A 57 -12.26 -5.20 -17.30
N LYS A 58 -13.00 -6.31 -17.39
CA LYS A 58 -14.31 -6.37 -18.06
C LYS A 58 -15.40 -6.49 -17.00
N VAL A 59 -16.47 -5.72 -17.18
CA VAL A 59 -17.71 -5.83 -16.41
C VAL A 59 -18.75 -6.46 -17.31
N GLU A 60 -19.34 -7.56 -16.85
CA GLU A 60 -20.53 -8.15 -17.45
C GLU A 60 -21.71 -7.89 -16.50
N ALA A 61 -22.81 -7.35 -17.03
CA ALA A 61 -24.02 -7.15 -16.26
C ALA A 61 -24.70 -8.50 -16.02
N VAL A 62 -25.08 -8.77 -14.77
CA VAL A 62 -25.88 -9.95 -14.43
C VAL A 62 -27.32 -9.68 -14.90
N PRO A 63 -27.93 -10.57 -15.72
CA PRO A 63 -29.29 -10.38 -16.17
C PRO A 63 -30.26 -10.39 -14.98
N GLU A 64 -31.17 -9.41 -14.96
CA GLU A 64 -32.21 -9.28 -13.95
C GLU A 64 -33.22 -10.43 -14.13
N ILE A 65 -33.37 -11.26 -13.10
CA ILE A 65 -34.31 -12.39 -13.11
C ILE A 65 -35.70 -11.81 -12.87
N VAL A 66 -36.48 -11.58 -13.92
CA VAL A 66 -37.88 -11.17 -13.79
C VAL A 66 -38.65 -12.38 -13.24
N PRO A 67 -39.28 -12.30 -12.05
CA PRO A 67 -40.09 -13.39 -11.54
C PRO A 67 -41.24 -13.63 -12.52
N ALA A 68 -41.48 -14.89 -12.89
CA ALA A 68 -42.63 -15.26 -13.73
C ALA A 68 -43.91 -14.82 -13.01
N ALA A 69 -44.73 -14.01 -13.69
CA ALA A 69 -46.06 -13.69 -13.22
C ALA A 69 -46.90 -14.97 -13.30
N ASP A 70 -47.26 -15.52 -12.13
CA ASP A 70 -48.19 -16.62 -12.01
C ASP A 70 -49.53 -16.23 -12.66
N GLU A 71 -50.00 -17.08 -13.59
CA GLU A 71 -51.27 -16.98 -14.31
C GLU A 71 -52.43 -17.63 -13.53
#